data_AF-A0A9Q0AR18-F1
#
_entry.id   AF-A0A9Q0AR18-F1
#
_cell.length_a   1.000
_cell.length_b   1.000
_cell.length_c   1.000
_cell.angle_alpha   90.00
_cell.angle_beta   90.00
_cell.angle_gamma   90.00
#
_symmetry.space_group_name_H-M   'P 1'
#
loop_
_entity.id
_entity.type
_entity.pdbx_description
1 polymer ?
#
loop_
_entity_poly.entity_id
_entity_poly.type
_entity_poly.pdbx_seq_one_letter_code
_entity_poly.pdbx_strand_id
1 'polypeptide(L)'
;MADSALWQKSPELSDCQDGAKCLDKRIEPNIADYSEKDPATPCSEVGKKITIIEDIFKEGPLPSQPEYPIEVSSKVGRAQWHHSQKELLLEKERKSGSVDVRSSQALIHSILTHTRIDELEKELKKLKDHVHNNPEDPNAGKSRMLFPVHKREIRRSTIDRFKITHQTYNTPVEERPVLEILVSIDPDKLAAQQQLDLRSDKSDDPYLTASQTPEKLRIRSPPLLQHLENVTGEDVEVGFLNDDDDRMLYPGTVFLRPFKLFVKHEKRIRQSFVDLQSELDKKKALNSPHTESKKRSVGAYDLDFEDEDLLQDLKLLVQFIDVHLKPTFDLRHSIAEGTATHIEYGDLWHLFDHGLIVVDQSSEMRAYRVISFTGGREPLIDMMQSEEDRTPALDGFAVNCISLAFNGSDYVPRLHRFTISKFGGQKPISSLAVYPLALHPSGEVLRNNLQQHAKRFLDITSPPFSHYVMTGKTLDEPSHDVDAQVIVDMAVAFNTVGEWRPSTKVEISDLTKPDKRETFLRSFCKHY
;
A
#
# COMPACT_ATOMS: atom_id res chain seq x y z
N MET A 1 28.13 -48.68 36.27
CA MET A 1 27.88 -50.14 36.24
C MET A 1 26.68 -50.32 35.33
N ALA A 2 26.93 -50.39 34.02
CA ALA A 2 26.94 -51.62 33.19
C ALA A 2 25.48 -52.03 32.87
N ASP A 3 24.97 -52.16 31.64
CA ASP A 3 25.52 -52.45 30.30
C ASP A 3 24.55 -51.89 29.22
N SER A 4 24.98 -51.31 28.08
CA SER A 4 25.37 -51.95 26.79
C SER A 4 24.20 -52.71 26.12
N ALA A 5 23.65 -52.40 24.94
CA ALA A 5 24.17 -52.16 23.57
C ALA A 5 23.65 -53.27 22.60
N LEU A 6 23.72 -53.00 21.27
CA LEU A 6 23.44 -53.83 20.07
C LEU A 6 22.04 -53.58 19.45
N TRP A 7 21.81 -53.02 18.25
CA TRP A 7 22.50 -52.98 16.93
C TRP A 7 22.91 -54.34 16.35
N GLN A 8 22.15 -54.81 15.35
CA GLN A 8 22.58 -55.58 14.16
C GLN A 8 21.35 -55.73 13.22
N LYS A 9 21.37 -55.11 12.03
CA LYS A 9 21.90 -55.57 10.72
C LYS A 9 20.97 -56.54 9.97
N SER A 10 20.63 -56.12 8.75
CA SER A 10 19.98 -56.83 7.64
C SER A 10 20.66 -58.13 7.23
N PRO A 11 20.01 -58.89 6.34
CA PRO A 11 20.70 -59.31 5.12
C PRO A 11 19.89 -59.06 3.83
N GLU A 12 20.65 -58.84 2.76
CA GLU A 12 20.27 -58.71 1.35
C GLU A 12 20.10 -60.07 0.63
N LEU A 13 19.75 -59.98 -0.66
CA LEU A 13 19.71 -60.99 -1.76
C LEU A 13 18.36 -61.70 -1.94
N SER A 14 17.79 -61.86 -3.14
CA SER A 14 18.27 -61.67 -4.53
C SER A 14 17.10 -61.81 -5.52
N ASP A 15 17.22 -61.15 -6.67
CA ASP A 15 16.80 -61.52 -8.04
C ASP A 15 15.56 -62.39 -8.28
N CYS A 16 14.61 -61.83 -9.06
CA CYS A 16 13.93 -62.53 -10.16
C CYS A 16 13.59 -61.52 -11.27
N GLN A 17 14.25 -61.68 -12.42
CA GLN A 17 13.85 -61.14 -13.72
C GLN A 17 12.77 -62.02 -14.37
N ASP A 18 12.22 -61.52 -15.48
CA ASP A 18 11.15 -62.04 -16.36
C ASP A 18 9.74 -61.57 -15.97
N GLY A 19 8.96 -60.84 -16.78
CA GLY A 19 9.00 -60.59 -18.21
C GLY A 19 7.65 -60.98 -18.83
N ALA A 20 6.70 -60.05 -18.99
CA ALA A 20 5.62 -60.17 -19.98
C ALA A 20 4.75 -58.89 -20.08
N LYS A 21 4.87 -58.24 -21.25
CA LYS A 21 3.81 -57.67 -22.09
C LYS A 21 2.38 -57.63 -21.53
N CYS A 22 1.77 -56.44 -21.53
CA CYS A 22 0.35 -56.20 -21.87
C CYS A 22 0.14 -54.68 -22.03
N LEU A 23 0.18 -54.18 -23.26
CA LEU A 23 -0.99 -53.82 -24.08
C LEU A 23 -1.47 -52.37 -23.83
N ASP A 24 -0.87 -51.49 -24.64
CA ASP A 24 -1.50 -50.30 -25.22
C ASP A 24 -2.99 -50.52 -25.51
N LYS A 25 -3.85 -49.73 -24.89
CA LYS A 25 -5.19 -49.45 -25.41
C LYS A 25 -5.51 -47.98 -25.23
N ARG A 26 -5.18 -47.21 -26.27
CA ARG A 26 -5.98 -46.06 -26.71
C ARG A 26 -7.44 -46.48 -26.77
N ILE A 27 -8.31 -45.69 -26.15
CA ILE A 27 -9.74 -45.72 -26.43
C ILE A 27 -10.10 -44.32 -26.93
N GLU A 28 -10.24 -44.22 -28.24
CA GLU A 28 -11.02 -43.18 -28.91
C GLU A 28 -12.51 -43.45 -28.67
N PRO A 29 -13.35 -42.41 -28.59
CA PRO A 29 -14.73 -42.50 -29.03
C PRO A 29 -14.89 -41.76 -30.36
N ASN A 30 -15.16 -42.57 -31.39
CA ASN A 30 -15.66 -42.17 -32.69
C ASN A 30 -17.20 -42.29 -32.63
N ILE A 31 -17.94 -41.24 -33.01
CA ILE A 31 -19.26 -41.29 -33.69
C ILE A 31 -19.56 -39.90 -34.27
N ALA A 32 -19.36 -39.85 -35.59
CA ALA A 32 -20.08 -39.19 -36.68
C ALA A 32 -21.21 -38.16 -36.47
N ASP A 33 -21.07 -37.09 -37.28
CA ASP A 33 -22.01 -36.48 -38.24
C ASP A 33 -23.35 -35.88 -37.78
N TYR A 34 -23.40 -34.54 -37.82
CA TYR A 34 -24.39 -33.77 -38.59
C TYR A 34 -23.73 -32.50 -39.14
N SER A 35 -23.56 -32.40 -40.47
CA SER A 35 -23.26 -31.16 -41.21
C SER A 35 -24.54 -30.51 -41.70
N GLU A 36 -24.68 -29.18 -41.61
CA GLU A 36 -24.83 -28.17 -42.70
C GLU A 36 -25.75 -27.07 -42.11
N LYS A 37 -25.63 -25.75 -42.32
CA LYS A 37 -25.11 -24.89 -43.39
C LYS A 37 -25.00 -23.45 -42.84
N ASP A 38 -23.92 -22.75 -43.19
CA ASP A 38 -23.93 -21.27 -43.32
C ASP A 38 -24.47 -20.89 -44.72
N PRO A 39 -24.91 -19.63 -44.92
CA PRO A 39 -24.01 -18.71 -45.61
C PRO A 39 -24.01 -17.24 -45.10
N ALA A 40 -22.85 -16.61 -45.28
CA ALA A 40 -22.52 -15.18 -45.17
C ALA A 40 -23.31 -14.31 -46.20
N THR A 41 -23.39 -12.97 -46.23
CA THR A 41 -22.60 -11.78 -45.78
C THR A 41 -23.47 -10.50 -46.12
N PRO A 42 -22.97 -9.24 -46.23
CA PRO A 42 -22.36 -8.25 -45.30
C PRO A 42 -23.09 -6.86 -45.27
N CYS A 43 -22.65 -5.92 -44.42
CA CYS A 43 -22.43 -4.46 -44.65
C CYS A 43 -22.36 -3.72 -43.29
N SER A 44 -21.20 -3.18 -42.87
CA SER A 44 -20.75 -1.77 -43.03
C SER A 44 -21.64 -0.80 -42.20
N GLU A 45 -21.20 0.06 -41.27
CA GLU A 45 -20.11 1.04 -41.30
C GLU A 45 -19.91 1.66 -39.89
N VAL A 46 -18.66 2.05 -39.60
CA VAL A 46 -18.22 3.36 -39.04
C VAL A 46 -18.77 3.84 -37.68
N GLY A 47 -17.85 4.04 -36.73
CA GLY A 47 -18.11 4.59 -35.41
C GLY A 47 -18.26 6.12 -35.33
N LYS A 48 -18.71 6.58 -34.15
CA LYS A 48 -18.46 7.87 -33.45
C LYS A 48 -19.36 7.87 -32.21
N LYS A 49 -18.80 7.89 -30.99
CA LYS A 49 -18.40 9.03 -30.16
C LYS A 49 -19.59 9.79 -29.53
N ILE A 50 -19.56 9.76 -28.20
CA ILE A 50 -20.34 10.40 -27.13
C ILE A 50 -20.71 11.87 -27.39
N THR A 51 -21.96 12.22 -27.09
CA THR A 51 -22.38 13.46 -26.39
C THR A 51 -23.86 13.37 -25.96
N ILE A 52 -24.11 13.27 -24.64
CA ILE A 52 -25.45 13.41 -24.03
C ILE A 52 -25.45 14.75 -23.29
N ILE A 53 -25.78 15.82 -23.99
CA ILE A 53 -26.24 17.09 -23.41
C ILE A 53 -27.19 17.65 -24.45
N GLU A 54 -28.50 17.65 -24.14
CA GLU A 54 -29.60 18.45 -24.69
C GLU A 54 -30.90 17.64 -24.61
N ASP A 55 -31.52 17.57 -23.43
CA ASP A 55 -32.92 17.12 -23.31
C ASP A 55 -33.63 17.58 -22.01
N ILE A 56 -33.24 18.74 -21.44
CA ILE A 56 -33.85 19.29 -20.21
C ILE A 56 -34.47 20.69 -20.43
N PHE A 57 -34.97 20.98 -21.63
CA PHE A 57 -35.78 22.19 -21.84
C PHE A 57 -36.98 21.89 -22.75
N LYS A 58 -38.07 21.43 -22.14
CA LYS A 58 -39.42 21.59 -22.68
C LYS A 58 -40.29 22.22 -21.59
N GLU A 59 -40.55 23.51 -21.75
CA GLU A 59 -41.47 24.29 -20.91
C GLU A 59 -42.91 23.81 -21.09
N GLY A 60 -43.59 23.53 -19.98
CA GLY A 60 -45.04 23.34 -19.91
C GLY A 60 -45.73 24.63 -19.42
N PRO A 61 -47.02 24.83 -19.75
CA PRO A 61 -47.67 26.13 -19.61
C PRO A 61 -48.02 26.51 -18.17
N LEU A 62 -47.88 27.80 -17.86
CA LEU A 62 -48.17 28.44 -16.57
C LEU A 62 -49.65 28.37 -16.19
N PRO A 63 -50.01 28.07 -14.92
CA PRO A 63 -51.37 28.24 -14.44
C PRO A 63 -51.67 29.72 -14.08
N SER A 64 -52.87 30.13 -14.49
CA SER A 64 -53.51 31.43 -14.27
C SER A 64 -53.63 31.84 -12.80
N GLN A 65 -53.36 33.12 -12.53
CA GLN A 65 -53.54 33.75 -11.22
C GLN A 65 -55.01 34.07 -10.93
N PRO A 66 -55.45 34.00 -9.66
CA PRO A 66 -56.55 34.82 -9.17
C PRO A 66 -56.01 36.10 -8.49
N GLU A 67 -56.60 37.23 -8.87
CA GLU A 67 -56.38 38.56 -8.27
C GLU A 67 -57.00 38.69 -6.86
N TYR A 68 -56.64 39.80 -6.20
CA TYR A 68 -57.14 40.45 -4.96
C TYR A 68 -56.25 40.35 -3.72
N PRO A 69 -56.27 41.36 -2.83
CA PRO A 69 -55.80 42.73 -3.04
C PRO A 69 -54.68 43.09 -2.04
N ILE A 70 -53.90 44.11 -2.38
CA ILE A 70 -52.82 44.63 -1.55
C ILE A 70 -53.42 45.33 -0.32
N GLU A 71 -53.32 44.71 0.86
CA GLU A 71 -53.35 45.41 2.14
C GLU A 71 -51.97 45.30 2.81
N VAL A 72 -51.26 46.42 2.81
CA VAL A 72 -50.07 46.63 3.63
C VAL A 72 -50.54 46.91 5.06
N SER A 73 -50.34 45.95 5.97
CA SER A 73 -50.39 46.23 7.41
C SER A 73 -49.34 45.43 8.17
N SER A 74 -48.38 46.16 8.71
CA SER A 74 -47.33 45.70 9.60
C SER A 74 -47.91 45.09 10.88
N LYS A 75 -47.73 43.78 11.11
CA LYS A 75 -47.72 43.20 12.46
C LYS A 75 -46.66 42.09 12.55
N VAL A 76 -45.58 42.42 13.26
CA VAL A 76 -44.58 41.49 13.77
C VAL A 76 -45.27 40.50 14.70
N GLY A 77 -45.51 39.29 14.22
CA GLY A 77 -45.86 38.13 15.04
C GLY A 77 -44.65 37.23 15.16
N ARG A 78 -44.03 37.17 16.35
CA ARG A 78 -43.08 36.10 16.68
C ARG A 78 -43.83 34.77 16.66
N ALA A 79 -43.79 34.05 15.55
CA ALA A 79 -44.20 32.66 15.51
C ALA A 79 -43.07 31.81 16.10
N GLN A 80 -43.25 31.35 17.33
CA GLN A 80 -42.50 30.21 17.85
C GLN A 80 -42.92 28.97 17.07
N TRP A 81 -42.14 28.64 16.03
CA TRP A 81 -42.31 27.41 15.27
C TRP A 81 -41.85 26.22 16.12
N HIS A 82 -42.78 25.34 16.51
CA HIS A 82 -42.46 24.09 17.19
C HIS A 82 -41.57 23.20 16.30
N HIS A 83 -40.53 22.59 16.89
CA HIS A 83 -39.51 21.79 16.21
C HIS A 83 -40.12 20.68 15.33
N SER A 84 -41.21 20.07 15.77
CA SER A 84 -41.93 19.00 15.06
C SER A 84 -42.59 19.45 13.76
N GLN A 85 -43.03 20.72 13.66
CA GLN A 85 -43.63 21.23 12.42
C GLN A 85 -42.58 21.51 11.35
N LYS A 86 -41.33 21.82 11.73
CA LYS A 86 -40.21 22.01 10.80
C LYS A 86 -39.79 20.68 10.16
N GLU A 87 -39.69 19.61 10.94
CA GLU A 87 -39.39 18.27 10.42
C GLU A 87 -40.47 17.78 9.45
N LEU A 88 -41.74 17.97 9.77
CA LEU A 88 -42.85 17.62 8.89
C LEU A 88 -42.85 18.40 7.56
N LEU A 89 -42.48 19.69 7.60
CA LEU A 89 -42.31 20.51 6.40
C LEU A 89 -41.10 20.07 5.58
N LEU A 90 -39.96 19.78 6.23
CA LEU A 90 -38.75 19.26 5.58
C LEU A 90 -38.98 17.89 4.95
N GLU A 91 -39.71 16.99 5.61
CA GLU A 91 -40.08 15.69 5.02
C GLU A 91 -41.06 15.84 3.85
N LYS A 92 -42.00 16.79 3.94
CA LYS A 92 -42.91 17.10 2.83
C LYS A 92 -42.16 17.69 1.64
N GLU A 93 -41.20 18.59 1.87
CA GLU A 93 -40.34 19.16 0.84
C GLU A 93 -39.34 18.14 0.27
N ARG A 94 -38.86 17.19 1.08
CA ARG A 94 -38.00 16.09 0.65
C ARG A 94 -38.76 15.10 -0.23
N LYS A 95 -40.03 14.82 0.11
CA LYS A 95 -40.94 14.00 -0.72
C LYS A 95 -41.37 14.70 -2.02
N SER A 96 -41.39 16.02 -2.06
CA SER A 96 -41.73 16.79 -3.27
C SER A 96 -40.52 17.15 -4.14
N GLY A 97 -39.30 16.74 -3.77
CA GLY A 97 -38.06 17.05 -4.50
C GLY A 97 -37.62 18.52 -4.42
N SER A 98 -38.32 19.36 -3.64
CA SER A 98 -38.06 20.81 -3.56
C SER A 98 -36.77 21.14 -2.79
N VAL A 99 -36.32 20.24 -1.90
CA VAL A 99 -35.06 20.38 -1.16
C VAL A 99 -33.85 20.35 -2.09
N ASP A 100 -33.85 19.47 -3.10
CA ASP A 100 -32.74 19.36 -4.06
C ASP A 100 -32.65 20.62 -4.94
N VAL A 101 -33.79 21.18 -5.33
CA VAL A 101 -33.85 22.45 -6.09
C VAL A 101 -33.29 23.61 -5.25
N ARG A 102 -33.64 23.71 -3.96
CA ARG A 102 -33.09 24.76 -3.07
C ARG A 102 -31.60 24.57 -2.81
N SER A 103 -31.14 23.33 -2.64
CA SER A 103 -29.72 23.04 -2.47
C SER A 103 -28.91 23.44 -3.71
N SER A 104 -29.45 23.15 -4.90
CA SER A 104 -28.86 23.56 -6.17
C SER A 104 -28.87 25.08 -6.33
N GLN A 105 -29.96 25.75 -5.96
CA GLN A 105 -30.06 27.21 -6.01
C GLN A 105 -29.10 27.89 -5.01
N ALA A 106 -28.93 27.32 -3.82
CA ALA A 106 -27.97 27.81 -2.82
C ALA A 106 -26.51 27.63 -3.30
N LEU A 107 -26.22 26.49 -3.94
CA LEU A 107 -24.93 26.24 -4.56
C LEU A 107 -24.63 27.26 -5.68
N ILE A 108 -25.59 27.48 -6.58
CA ILE A 108 -25.48 28.46 -7.67
C ILE A 108 -25.28 29.87 -7.11
N HIS A 109 -26.03 30.25 -6.07
CA HIS A 109 -25.86 31.55 -5.42
C HIS A 109 -24.47 31.67 -4.79
N SER A 110 -24.00 30.64 -4.08
CA SER A 110 -22.66 30.61 -3.50
C SER A 110 -21.59 30.79 -4.57
N ILE A 111 -21.68 30.03 -5.68
CA ILE A 111 -20.77 30.13 -6.82
C ILE A 111 -20.79 31.54 -7.40
N LEU A 112 -21.97 32.11 -7.70
CA LEU A 112 -22.10 33.46 -8.24
C LEU A 112 -21.52 34.52 -7.31
N THR A 113 -21.72 34.39 -5.99
CA THR A 113 -21.13 35.31 -5.01
C THR A 113 -19.61 35.22 -4.98
N HIS A 114 -19.04 34.02 -5.05
CA HIS A 114 -17.59 33.83 -5.10
C HIS A 114 -17.01 34.42 -6.38
N THR A 115 -17.61 34.13 -7.54
CA THR A 115 -17.20 34.72 -8.83
C THR A 115 -17.26 36.24 -8.79
N ARG A 116 -18.28 36.82 -8.15
CA ARG A 116 -18.42 38.28 -8.04
C ARG A 116 -17.37 38.89 -7.12
N ILE A 117 -17.01 38.21 -6.03
CA ILE A 117 -15.91 38.62 -5.15
C ILE A 117 -14.61 38.62 -5.95
N ASP A 118 -14.31 37.55 -6.69
CA ASP A 118 -13.10 37.45 -7.52
C ASP A 118 -13.02 38.55 -8.59
N GLU A 119 -14.16 38.88 -9.22
CA GLU A 119 -14.24 40.00 -10.17
C GLU A 119 -13.97 41.34 -9.49
N LEU A 120 -14.59 41.59 -8.34
CA LEU A 120 -14.39 42.81 -7.58
C LEU A 120 -12.95 42.94 -7.10
N GLU A 121 -12.31 41.85 -6.66
CA GLU A 121 -10.89 41.84 -6.30
C GLU A 121 -10.00 42.17 -7.49
N LYS A 122 -10.31 41.66 -8.69
CA LYS A 122 -9.59 42.01 -9.93
C LYS A 122 -9.79 43.46 -10.33
N GLU A 123 -10.99 44.00 -10.20
CA GLU A 123 -11.27 45.41 -10.47
C GLU A 123 -10.57 46.33 -9.46
N LEU A 124 -10.59 45.97 -8.18
CA LEU A 124 -9.91 46.68 -7.11
C LEU A 124 -8.39 46.64 -7.32
N LYS A 125 -7.85 45.51 -7.79
CA LYS A 125 -6.46 45.37 -8.22
C LYS A 125 -6.12 46.31 -9.37
N LYS A 126 -6.91 46.31 -10.45
CA LYS A 126 -6.73 47.24 -11.59
C LYS A 126 -6.82 48.70 -11.17
N LEU A 127 -7.75 49.03 -10.27
CA LEU A 127 -7.94 50.40 -9.78
C LEU A 127 -6.76 50.82 -8.89
N LYS A 128 -6.27 49.92 -8.04
CA LYS A 128 -5.06 50.11 -7.22
C LYS A 128 -3.85 50.37 -8.12
N ASP A 129 -3.68 49.57 -9.17
CA ASP A 129 -2.61 49.72 -10.17
C ASP A 129 -2.73 51.05 -10.93
N HIS A 130 -3.95 51.55 -11.18
CA HIS A 130 -4.19 52.81 -11.89
C HIS A 130 -3.99 54.06 -11.03
N VAL A 131 -4.29 53.98 -9.73
CA VAL A 131 -4.13 55.09 -8.77
C VAL A 131 -2.67 55.23 -8.34
N HIS A 132 -1.94 54.12 -8.25
CA HIS A 132 -0.53 54.10 -7.84
C HIS A 132 0.36 53.92 -9.07
N ASN A 133 0.47 54.96 -9.92
CA ASN A 133 1.53 55.02 -10.93
C ASN A 133 2.90 55.11 -10.23
N ASN A 134 3.43 53.97 -9.80
CA ASN A 134 4.85 53.73 -9.50
C ASN A 134 5.15 52.26 -9.77
N PRO A 135 6.26 51.90 -10.44
CA PRO A 135 6.59 50.55 -10.86
C PRO A 135 7.16 49.77 -9.68
N GLU A 136 6.40 49.60 -8.61
CA GLU A 136 6.72 48.64 -7.57
C GLU A 136 5.89 47.40 -7.82
N ASP A 137 6.56 46.48 -8.51
CA ASP A 137 6.18 45.09 -8.76
C ASP A 137 5.33 44.55 -7.58
N PRO A 138 4.08 44.10 -7.79
CA PRO A 138 3.19 43.65 -6.72
C PRO A 138 3.68 42.40 -5.96
N ASN A 139 4.88 41.90 -6.30
CA ASN A 139 5.63 40.87 -5.58
C ASN A 139 6.72 41.43 -4.64
N ALA A 140 6.89 42.75 -4.51
CA ALA A 140 7.94 43.36 -3.68
C ALA A 140 7.72 43.23 -2.16
N GLY A 141 6.75 42.43 -1.70
CA GLY A 141 6.40 42.28 -0.29
C GLY A 141 6.42 40.85 0.28
N LYS A 142 6.66 39.81 -0.54
CA LYS A 142 6.95 38.47 0.00
C LYS A 142 8.46 38.35 0.12
N SER A 143 8.99 38.39 1.33
CA SER A 143 10.41 38.14 1.58
C SER A 143 10.76 36.76 1.00
N ARG A 144 11.56 36.73 -0.07
CA ARG A 144 12.04 35.48 -0.69
C ARG A 144 12.99 34.83 0.30
N MET A 145 12.54 33.79 0.97
CA MET A 145 13.38 33.01 1.87
C MET A 145 13.87 31.76 1.15
N LEU A 146 15.18 31.52 1.20
CA LEU A 146 15.75 30.27 0.72
C LEU A 146 15.45 29.15 1.72
N PHE A 147 15.27 27.93 1.23
CA PHE A 147 15.24 26.77 2.11
C PHE A 147 16.54 26.67 2.93
N PRO A 148 16.47 26.24 4.19
CA PRO A 148 17.66 26.14 5.00
C PRO A 148 18.54 24.97 4.52
N VAL A 149 19.82 25.27 4.30
CA VAL A 149 20.81 24.30 3.86
C VAL A 149 21.35 23.56 5.09
N HIS A 150 21.09 22.26 5.13
CA HIS A 150 21.57 21.38 6.20
C HIS A 150 23.01 20.92 5.92
N LYS A 151 23.69 20.37 6.92
CA LYS A 151 25.03 19.78 6.77
C LYS A 151 24.95 18.60 5.80
N ARG A 152 25.67 18.71 4.66
CA ARG A 152 25.71 17.69 3.60
C ARG A 152 26.51 16.45 4.01
N GLU A 153 25.96 15.69 4.95
CA GLU A 153 26.53 14.44 5.42
C GLU A 153 25.45 13.39 5.69
N ILE A 154 25.85 12.12 5.60
CA ILE A 154 25.06 10.99 6.06
C ILE A 154 25.54 10.64 7.46
N ARG A 155 24.73 10.92 8.48
CA ARG A 155 25.05 10.60 9.87
C ARG A 155 24.42 9.27 10.29
N ARG A 156 25.20 8.38 10.90
CA ARG A 156 24.69 7.16 11.53
C ARG A 156 24.44 7.45 13.01
N SER A 157 23.24 7.16 13.48
CA SER A 157 22.80 7.46 14.84
C SER A 157 22.27 6.21 15.52
N THR A 158 22.50 6.12 16.82
CA THR A 158 21.82 5.17 17.72
C THR A 158 20.44 5.70 18.09
N ILE A 159 19.62 4.87 18.73
CA ILE A 159 18.23 5.21 19.06
C ILE A 159 18.10 6.49 19.90
N ASP A 160 19.04 6.74 20.82
CA ASP A 160 19.00 7.90 21.70
C ASP A 160 19.38 9.20 20.98
N ARG A 161 20.33 9.13 20.04
CA ARG A 161 20.73 10.28 19.22
C ARG A 161 19.71 10.58 18.11
N PHE A 162 19.00 9.56 17.63
CA PHE A 162 18.00 9.72 16.59
C PHE A 162 16.71 10.39 17.09
N LYS A 163 16.38 10.27 18.39
CA LYS A 163 15.22 10.93 18.99
C LYS A 163 15.39 12.45 18.96
N ILE A 164 14.31 13.15 18.60
CA ILE A 164 14.27 14.62 18.68
C ILE A 164 14.09 14.98 20.16
N THR A 165 15.19 15.38 20.80
CA THR A 165 15.24 15.95 22.15
C THR A 165 15.34 17.47 22.08
N HIS A 166 15.09 18.16 23.19
CA HIS A 166 15.24 19.63 23.28
C HIS A 166 16.66 20.10 22.90
N GLN A 167 17.69 19.28 23.16
CA GLN A 167 19.07 19.57 22.78
C GLN A 167 19.27 19.48 21.26
N THR A 168 18.81 18.40 20.63
CA THR A 168 18.86 18.25 19.16
C THR A 168 17.97 19.26 18.43
N TYR A 169 16.90 19.70 19.08
CA TYR A 169 15.97 20.72 18.57
C TYR A 169 16.61 22.11 18.56
N ASN A 170 17.52 22.41 19.50
CA ASN A 170 18.20 23.70 19.60
C ASN A 170 19.49 23.78 18.75
N THR A 171 19.96 22.68 18.16
CA THR A 171 21.15 22.68 17.31
C THR A 171 20.93 23.56 16.06
N PRO A 172 21.86 24.42 15.65
CA PRO A 172 21.75 25.21 14.41
C PRO A 172 21.49 24.33 13.17
N VAL A 173 20.80 24.86 12.17
CA VAL A 173 20.37 24.06 11.00
C VAL A 173 21.56 23.58 10.17
N GLU A 174 22.62 24.38 10.12
CA GLU A 174 23.86 24.14 9.39
C GLU A 174 24.68 22.98 9.98
N GLU A 175 24.43 22.61 11.24
CA GLU A 175 25.11 21.50 11.94
C GLU A 175 24.32 20.19 11.89
N ARG A 176 23.03 20.28 11.50
CA ARG A 176 22.15 19.12 11.38
C ARG A 176 22.43 18.38 10.08
N PRO A 177 22.58 17.04 10.09
CA PRO A 177 22.83 16.28 8.89
C PRO A 177 21.58 16.22 8.00
N VAL A 178 21.77 16.38 6.69
CA VAL A 178 20.71 16.23 5.66
C VAL A 178 20.05 14.86 5.76
N LEU A 179 20.87 13.80 5.84
CA LEU A 179 20.43 12.42 5.98
C LEU A 179 20.93 11.84 7.30
N GLU A 180 20.01 11.28 8.08
CA GLU A 180 20.34 10.60 9.32
C GLU A 180 19.75 9.19 9.31
N ILE A 181 20.57 8.19 9.58
CA ILE A 181 20.20 6.78 9.53
C ILE A 181 20.20 6.23 10.95
N LEU A 182 19.06 5.70 11.40
CA LEU A 182 19.01 4.84 12.57
C LEU A 182 19.45 3.45 12.16
N VAL A 183 20.44 2.94 12.88
CA VAL A 183 21.06 1.65 12.60
C VAL A 183 20.80 0.70 13.77
N SER A 184 20.40 -0.54 13.47
CA SER A 184 20.21 -1.57 14.50
C SER A 184 21.57 -2.08 14.97
N ILE A 185 21.77 -2.12 16.29
CA ILE A 185 22.95 -2.77 16.89
C ILE A 185 22.50 -4.13 17.40
N ASP A 186 23.13 -5.21 16.91
CA ASP A 186 22.88 -6.55 17.43
C ASP A 186 23.14 -6.58 18.96
N PRO A 187 22.21 -7.07 19.78
CA PRO A 187 22.39 -7.14 21.23
C PRO A 187 23.61 -7.97 21.66
N ASP A 188 23.99 -8.99 20.88
CA ASP A 188 25.20 -9.80 21.11
C ASP A 188 26.50 -9.00 20.94
N LYS A 189 26.48 -7.91 20.15
CA LYS A 189 27.60 -6.98 19.99
C LYS A 189 27.57 -5.84 21.02
N LEU A 190 26.42 -5.59 21.65
CA LEU A 190 26.22 -4.60 22.71
C LEU A 190 26.95 -4.99 24.01
N ALA A 191 27.09 -6.29 24.27
CA ALA A 191 27.86 -6.80 25.41
C ALA A 191 29.36 -6.42 25.36
N ALA A 192 29.90 -6.18 24.15
CA ALA A 192 31.26 -5.68 23.98
C ALA A 192 31.38 -4.15 24.17
N GLN A 193 30.27 -3.40 24.07
CA GLN A 193 30.25 -1.93 24.26
C GLN A 193 30.27 -1.52 25.73
N GLN A 194 29.64 -2.29 26.63
CA GLN A 194 29.55 -1.94 28.06
C GLN A 194 30.90 -1.93 28.81
N GLN A 195 31.99 -2.41 28.21
CA GLN A 195 33.34 -2.34 28.80
C GLN A 195 34.18 -1.13 28.36
N LEU A 196 33.71 -0.28 27.42
CA LEU A 196 34.53 0.80 26.84
C LEU A 196 33.96 2.24 26.99
N ASP A 197 32.72 2.40 27.44
CA ASP A 197 32.04 3.72 27.51
C ASP A 197 32.40 4.56 28.75
N LEU A 198 33.68 4.91 28.89
CA LEU A 198 34.10 6.02 29.77
C LEU A 198 34.83 7.15 29.04
N ARG A 199 35.07 7.07 27.72
CA ARG A 199 35.81 8.13 26.99
C ARG A 199 35.48 8.18 25.51
N SER A 200 34.65 9.12 25.06
CA SER A 200 34.85 9.90 23.80
C SER A 200 33.59 10.68 23.36
N ASP A 201 33.60 12.00 23.57
CA ASP A 201 32.73 12.99 22.90
C ASP A 201 33.26 13.31 21.48
N LYS A 202 33.24 12.34 20.56
CA LYS A 202 33.53 12.61 19.14
C LYS A 202 32.35 12.22 18.25
N SER A 203 32.17 13.03 17.21
CA SER A 203 31.03 13.08 16.29
C SER A 203 30.89 11.92 15.32
N ASP A 204 31.85 10.99 15.32
CA ASP A 204 31.79 9.73 14.57
C ASP A 204 32.13 8.61 15.54
N ASP A 205 31.13 7.78 15.84
CA ASP A 205 31.31 6.59 16.66
C ASP A 205 32.02 5.54 15.79
N PRO A 206 33.33 5.23 16.02
CA PRO A 206 34.15 4.44 15.09
C PRO A 206 33.68 2.98 14.94
N TYR A 207 32.65 2.57 15.70
CA TYR A 207 32.09 1.23 15.70
C TYR A 207 30.83 1.07 14.82
N LEU A 208 30.23 2.17 14.33
CA LEU A 208 29.08 2.12 13.40
C LEU A 208 29.57 1.93 11.95
N THR A 209 29.87 0.68 11.60
CA THR A 209 30.30 0.30 10.24
C THR A 209 29.12 0.24 9.25
N ALA A 210 29.41 0.36 7.96
CA ALA A 210 28.42 0.27 6.87
C ALA A 210 27.68 -1.10 6.77
N SER A 211 28.09 -2.10 7.57
CA SER A 211 27.55 -3.47 7.55
C SER A 211 26.27 -3.65 8.37
N GLN A 212 25.81 -2.64 9.10
CA GLN A 212 24.63 -2.74 9.95
C GLN A 212 23.34 -2.39 9.19
N THR A 213 22.23 -3.05 9.53
CA THR A 213 20.96 -2.89 8.84
C THR A 213 20.28 -1.57 9.20
N PRO A 214 19.88 -0.75 8.21
CA PRO A 214 19.16 0.49 8.48
C PRO A 214 17.72 0.20 8.92
N GLU A 215 17.28 0.82 10.02
CA GLU A 215 15.90 0.71 10.50
C GLU A 215 15.05 1.91 10.09
N LYS A 216 15.63 3.11 10.18
CA LYS A 216 14.95 4.37 9.85
C LYS A 216 15.89 5.31 9.12
N LEU A 217 15.33 6.10 8.22
CA LEU A 217 16.04 7.17 7.51
C LEU A 217 15.27 8.47 7.74
N ARG A 218 15.91 9.48 8.32
CA ARG A 218 15.37 10.83 8.37
C ARG A 218 15.98 11.66 7.26
N ILE A 219 15.13 12.27 6.44
CA ILE A 219 15.53 13.24 5.41
C ILE A 219 15.08 14.62 5.89
N ARG A 220 16.03 15.53 6.09
CA ARG A 220 15.74 16.90 6.54
C ARG A 220 15.64 17.92 5.42
N SER A 221 16.20 17.64 4.25
CA SER A 221 16.19 18.56 3.09
C SER A 221 14.79 18.66 2.46
N PRO A 222 14.09 19.81 2.58
CA PRO A 222 12.79 19.98 1.95
C PRO A 222 12.83 19.96 0.40
N PRO A 223 13.85 20.55 -0.26
CA PRO A 223 14.02 20.42 -1.72
C PRO A 223 14.09 18.96 -2.18
N LEU A 224 14.83 18.12 -1.45
CA LEU A 224 14.94 16.70 -1.77
C LEU A 224 13.60 15.98 -1.62
N LEU A 225 12.85 16.27 -0.54
CA LEU A 225 11.53 15.68 -0.33
C LEU A 225 10.53 16.10 -1.42
N GLN A 226 10.55 17.37 -1.84
CA GLN A 226 9.73 17.86 -2.95
C GLN A 226 10.11 17.18 -4.27
N HIS A 227 11.40 17.03 -4.55
CA HIS A 227 11.85 16.32 -5.73
C HIS A 227 11.41 14.85 -5.72
N LEU A 228 11.47 14.19 -4.57
CA LEU A 228 10.97 12.82 -4.40
C LEU A 228 9.46 12.73 -4.62
N GLU A 229 8.67 13.66 -4.09
CA GLU A 229 7.23 13.77 -4.32
C GLU A 229 6.93 13.86 -5.83
N ASN A 230 7.61 14.77 -6.54
CA ASN A 230 7.46 14.95 -7.98
C ASN A 230 7.89 13.72 -8.80
N VAL A 231 9.01 13.09 -8.45
CA VAL A 231 9.58 11.95 -9.18
C VAL A 231 8.79 10.68 -8.92
N THR A 232 8.28 10.47 -7.72
CA THR A 232 7.55 9.24 -7.36
C THR A 232 6.06 9.35 -7.65
N GLY A 233 5.48 10.55 -7.49
CA GLY A 233 4.04 10.78 -7.48
C GLY A 233 3.36 10.24 -6.22
N GLU A 234 4.12 9.89 -5.18
CA GLU A 234 3.61 9.52 -3.86
C GLU A 234 3.66 10.74 -2.94
N ASP A 235 2.65 10.87 -2.07
CA ASP A 235 2.60 11.96 -1.09
C ASP A 235 3.74 11.81 -0.09
N VAL A 236 4.70 12.73 -0.17
CA VAL A 236 5.81 12.84 0.80
C VAL A 236 5.52 14.07 1.66
N GLU A 237 4.97 13.84 2.84
CA GLU A 237 4.70 14.93 3.79
C GLU A 237 5.98 15.71 4.07
N VAL A 238 5.97 17.00 3.76
CA VAL A 238 7.00 17.96 4.16
C VAL A 238 6.47 18.70 5.38
N GLY A 239 6.73 18.12 6.55
CA GLY A 239 6.35 18.71 7.82
C GLY A 239 7.19 19.94 8.13
N PHE A 240 6.52 21.04 8.47
CA PHE A 240 7.13 22.20 9.11
C PHE A 240 6.44 22.45 10.44
N LEU A 241 7.20 22.92 11.42
CA LEU A 241 6.69 23.35 12.71
C LEU A 241 7.03 24.81 12.88
N ASN A 242 6.10 25.60 13.41
CA ASN A 242 6.43 26.94 13.88
C ASN A 242 6.89 26.82 15.34
N ASP A 243 8.03 27.42 15.64
CA ASP A 243 8.47 27.66 17.01
C ASP A 243 7.56 28.72 17.69
N ASP A 244 7.66 28.89 19.01
CA ASP A 244 6.92 29.92 19.75
C ASP A 244 7.38 31.34 19.34
N ASP A 245 8.58 31.43 18.74
CA ASP A 245 9.17 32.62 18.11
C ASP A 245 8.79 32.78 16.61
N ASP A 246 7.77 32.05 16.11
CA ASP A 246 7.39 32.02 14.67
C ASP A 246 8.51 31.57 13.72
N ARG A 247 9.54 30.87 14.24
CA ARG A 247 10.61 30.31 13.42
C ARG A 247 10.16 29.02 12.76
N MET A 248 10.27 28.95 11.44
CA MET A 248 9.89 27.75 10.69
C MET A 248 10.98 26.67 10.80
N LEU A 249 10.59 25.51 11.33
CA LEU A 249 11.47 24.39 11.63
C LEU A 249 11.12 23.19 10.78
N TYR A 250 12.16 22.51 10.34
CA TYR A 250 12.05 21.29 9.52
C TYR A 250 12.57 20.11 10.33
N PRO A 251 11.71 19.39 11.06
CA PRO A 251 12.11 18.19 11.81
C PRO A 251 12.60 17.06 10.89
N GLY A 252 12.26 17.13 9.60
CA GLY A 252 12.55 16.13 8.58
C GLY A 252 11.57 14.97 8.60
N THR A 253 11.42 14.31 7.45
CA THR A 253 10.50 13.20 7.24
C THR A 253 11.24 11.88 7.49
N VAL A 254 10.63 10.97 8.26
CA VAL A 254 11.24 9.70 8.64
C VAL A 254 10.63 8.55 7.85
N PHE A 255 11.47 7.85 7.10
CA PHE A 255 11.15 6.64 6.36
C PHE A 255 11.56 5.42 7.17
N LEU A 256 10.71 4.38 7.19
CA LEU A 256 10.90 3.17 7.98
C LEU A 256 11.27 1.98 7.07
N ARG A 257 12.17 1.08 7.52
CA ARG A 257 12.37 -0.26 6.91
C ARG A 257 11.00 -0.91 6.69
N PRO A 258 10.67 -1.46 5.52
CA PRO A 258 11.55 -1.85 4.42
C PRO A 258 11.72 -0.79 3.32
N PHE A 259 11.61 0.50 3.65
CA PHE A 259 11.93 1.60 2.72
C PHE A 259 11.13 1.55 1.40
N LYS A 260 9.83 1.24 1.51
CA LYS A 260 8.93 0.93 0.38
C LYS A 260 9.01 1.94 -0.78
N LEU A 261 9.07 3.24 -0.48
CA LEU A 261 9.18 4.31 -1.47
C LEU A 261 10.43 4.15 -2.37
N PHE A 262 11.60 4.03 -1.74
CA PHE A 262 12.88 3.90 -2.44
C PHE A 262 12.98 2.57 -3.22
N VAL A 263 12.44 1.51 -2.64
CA VAL A 263 12.47 0.16 -3.22
C VAL A 263 11.53 0.02 -4.42
N LYS A 264 10.40 0.74 -4.46
CA LYS A 264 9.48 0.78 -5.60
C LYS A 264 9.99 1.67 -6.73
N HIS A 265 10.55 2.84 -6.40
CA HIS A 265 10.88 3.88 -7.37
C HIS A 265 12.39 4.03 -7.64
N GLU A 266 13.20 3.04 -7.27
CA GLU A 266 14.67 3.06 -7.41
C GLU A 266 15.13 3.57 -8.77
N LYS A 267 14.61 2.98 -9.86
CA LYS A 267 14.99 3.35 -11.24
C LYS A 267 14.69 4.82 -11.55
N ARG A 268 13.51 5.30 -11.13
CA ARG A 268 13.08 6.69 -11.36
C ARG A 268 13.93 7.67 -10.59
N ILE A 269 14.27 7.35 -9.33
CA ILE A 269 15.15 8.18 -8.49
C ILE A 269 16.53 8.28 -9.12
N ARG A 270 17.12 7.15 -9.55
CA ARG A 270 18.44 7.14 -10.22
C ARG A 270 18.42 7.91 -11.55
N GLN A 271 17.38 7.74 -12.35
CA GLN A 271 17.21 8.49 -13.60
C GLN A 271 17.13 9.99 -13.32
N SER A 272 16.34 10.41 -12.32
CA SER A 272 16.22 11.82 -11.96
C SER A 272 17.54 12.46 -11.54
N PHE A 273 18.46 11.68 -10.93
CA PHE A 273 19.81 12.15 -10.60
C PHE A 273 20.64 12.41 -11.86
N VAL A 274 20.59 11.48 -12.83
CA VAL A 274 21.30 11.63 -14.12
C VAL A 274 20.73 12.80 -14.91
N ASP A 275 19.40 12.95 -14.95
CA ASP A 275 18.72 14.01 -15.68
C ASP A 275 19.09 15.38 -15.09
N LEU A 276 18.98 15.55 -13.77
CA LEU A 276 19.37 16.80 -13.09
C LEU A 276 20.85 17.14 -13.26
N GLN A 277 21.74 16.14 -13.18
CA GLN A 277 23.16 16.34 -13.43
C GLN A 277 23.38 16.86 -14.86
N SER A 278 22.71 16.25 -15.85
CA SER A 278 22.84 16.66 -17.25
C SER A 278 22.27 18.05 -17.53
N GLU A 279 21.19 18.44 -16.86
CA GLU A 279 20.59 19.77 -16.97
C GLU A 279 21.53 20.84 -16.42
N LEU A 280 22.16 20.58 -15.28
CA LEU A 280 23.15 21.48 -14.69
C LEU A 280 24.41 21.60 -15.55
N ASP A 281 24.90 20.50 -16.11
CA ASP A 281 26.08 20.52 -16.99
C ASP A 281 25.80 21.30 -18.29
N LYS A 282 24.59 21.18 -18.85
CA LYS A 282 24.13 22.00 -19.98
C LYS A 282 24.03 23.48 -19.61
N LYS A 283 23.42 23.80 -18.46
CA LYS A 283 23.30 25.19 -17.96
C LYS A 283 24.67 25.84 -17.75
N LYS A 284 25.64 25.08 -17.20
CA LYS A 284 27.04 25.52 -17.03
C LYS A 284 27.76 25.73 -18.37
N ALA A 285 27.52 24.88 -19.37
CA ALA A 285 28.09 25.05 -20.70
C ALA A 285 27.51 26.26 -21.46
N LEU A 286 26.30 26.70 -21.14
CA LEU A 286 25.60 27.82 -21.77
C LEU A 286 25.89 29.20 -21.15
N ASN A 287 26.74 29.30 -20.10
CA ASN A 287 27.11 30.57 -19.43
C ASN A 287 25.93 31.51 -19.14
N SER A 288 24.77 30.96 -18.76
CA SER A 288 23.62 31.77 -18.34
C SER A 288 23.64 31.92 -16.81
N PRO A 289 23.78 33.14 -16.24
CA PRO A 289 23.81 33.36 -14.80
C PRO A 289 22.43 33.31 -14.13
N HIS A 290 21.42 32.70 -14.75
CA HIS A 290 20.12 32.48 -14.14
C HIS A 290 19.94 31.02 -13.73
N THR A 291 20.27 30.75 -12.47
CA THR A 291 19.77 29.57 -11.74
C THR A 291 18.26 29.76 -11.58
N GLU A 292 17.46 29.02 -12.36
CA GLU A 292 16.02 28.98 -12.16
C GLU A 292 15.72 28.33 -10.79
N SER A 293 15.43 29.15 -9.78
CA SER A 293 14.99 28.68 -8.48
C SER A 293 13.64 27.99 -8.61
N LYS A 294 13.55 26.73 -8.20
CA LYS A 294 12.29 26.01 -8.09
C LYS A 294 11.55 26.46 -6.82
N LYS A 295 10.28 26.80 -6.99
CA LYS A 295 9.42 27.38 -5.95
C LYS A 295 8.58 26.32 -5.26
N ARG A 296 8.36 26.47 -3.95
CA ARG A 296 7.25 25.84 -3.23
C ARG A 296 6.54 26.89 -2.39
N SER A 297 5.21 26.95 -2.49
CA SER A 297 4.39 27.68 -1.54
C SER A 297 4.13 26.78 -0.33
N VAL A 298 4.77 27.06 0.80
CA VAL A 298 4.51 26.39 2.08
C VAL A 298 3.73 27.38 2.95
N GLY A 299 2.40 27.25 2.95
CA GLY A 299 1.52 28.21 3.61
C GLY A 299 1.61 29.61 2.99
N ALA A 300 1.89 30.64 3.80
CA ALA A 300 2.04 32.03 3.35
C ALA A 300 3.42 32.36 2.73
N TYR A 301 4.36 31.42 2.74
CA TYR A 301 5.75 31.65 2.31
C TYR A 301 6.04 30.98 0.96
N ASP A 302 6.64 31.74 0.03
CA ASP A 302 7.23 31.20 -1.19
C ASP A 302 8.71 30.95 -0.93
N LEU A 303 9.12 29.67 -0.90
CA LEU A 303 10.49 29.25 -0.64
C LEU A 303 11.18 28.77 -1.91
N ASP A 304 12.42 29.23 -2.09
CA ASP A 304 13.28 28.95 -3.23
C ASP A 304 14.45 28.02 -2.84
N PHE A 305 14.95 27.23 -3.79
CA PHE A 305 16.21 26.48 -3.65
C PHE A 305 17.02 26.44 -4.94
N GLU A 306 18.33 26.19 -4.81
CA GLU A 306 19.25 26.02 -5.93
C GLU A 306 19.29 24.56 -6.41
N ASP A 307 19.30 24.35 -7.74
CA ASP A 307 19.41 23.02 -8.34
C ASP A 307 20.74 22.32 -7.93
N GLU A 308 21.82 23.08 -7.72
CA GLU A 308 23.10 22.58 -7.19
C GLU A 308 23.00 21.95 -5.80
N ASP A 309 22.25 22.57 -4.89
CA ASP A 309 22.04 22.05 -3.53
C ASP A 309 21.26 20.73 -3.58
N LEU A 310 20.19 20.72 -4.37
CA LEU A 310 19.37 19.53 -4.59
C LEU A 310 20.19 18.37 -5.16
N LEU A 311 21.07 18.64 -6.12
CA LEU A 311 21.92 17.62 -6.72
C LEU A 311 22.85 16.96 -5.70
N GLN A 312 23.44 17.76 -4.79
CA GLN A 312 24.31 17.23 -3.74
C GLN A 312 23.53 16.38 -2.72
N ASP A 313 22.35 16.84 -2.32
CA ASP A 313 21.47 16.10 -1.41
C ASP A 313 20.99 14.79 -2.04
N LEU A 314 20.63 14.83 -3.33
CA LEU A 314 20.22 13.66 -4.10
C LEU A 314 21.38 12.66 -4.27
N LYS A 315 22.61 13.15 -4.44
CA LYS A 315 23.82 12.30 -4.46
C LYS A 315 23.98 11.52 -3.16
N LEU A 316 23.77 12.16 -2.01
CA LEU A 316 23.81 11.49 -0.71
C LEU A 316 22.70 10.43 -0.60
N LEU A 317 21.51 10.70 -1.14
CA LEU A 317 20.43 9.72 -1.16
C LEU A 317 20.77 8.51 -2.05
N VAL A 318 21.34 8.73 -3.23
CA VAL A 318 21.81 7.64 -4.11
C VAL A 318 22.89 6.82 -3.41
N GLN A 319 23.83 7.46 -2.71
CA GLN A 319 24.83 6.77 -1.90
C GLN A 319 24.19 5.90 -0.80
N PHE A 320 23.13 6.38 -0.15
CA PHE A 320 22.37 5.57 0.81
C PHE A 320 21.75 4.33 0.14
N ILE A 321 21.14 4.49 -1.03
CA ILE A 321 20.54 3.37 -1.80
C ILE A 321 21.64 2.35 -2.17
N ASP A 322 22.80 2.80 -2.64
CA ASP A 322 23.89 1.94 -3.12
C ASP A 322 24.63 1.20 -2.00
N VAL A 323 24.72 1.78 -0.81
CA VAL A 323 25.47 1.20 0.31
C VAL A 323 24.54 0.46 1.27
N HIS A 324 23.48 1.13 1.73
CA HIS A 324 22.65 0.64 2.85
C HIS A 324 21.45 -0.19 2.39
N LEU A 325 20.90 0.07 1.20
CA LEU A 325 19.80 -0.74 0.65
C LEU A 325 20.30 -1.87 -0.26
N LYS A 326 21.61 -1.96 -0.53
CA LYS A 326 22.19 -3.03 -1.33
C LYS A 326 21.79 -4.44 -0.85
N PRO A 327 21.86 -4.78 0.46
CA PRO A 327 21.42 -6.10 0.92
C PRO A 327 19.94 -6.37 0.62
N THR A 328 19.09 -5.34 0.69
CA THR A 328 17.68 -5.44 0.34
C THR A 328 17.47 -5.71 -1.15
N PHE A 329 18.23 -5.05 -2.03
CA PHE A 329 18.16 -5.31 -3.47
C PHE A 329 18.72 -6.68 -3.85
N ASP A 330 19.83 -7.08 -3.23
CA ASP A 330 20.43 -8.41 -3.42
C ASP A 330 19.43 -9.51 -2.98
N LEU A 331 18.73 -9.31 -1.85
CA LEU A 331 17.66 -10.20 -1.41
C LEU A 331 16.52 -10.27 -2.44
N ARG A 332 16.01 -9.12 -2.91
CA ARG A 332 14.93 -9.11 -3.92
C ARG A 332 15.35 -9.79 -5.22
N HIS A 333 16.60 -9.66 -5.62
CA HIS A 333 17.14 -10.35 -6.77
C HIS A 333 17.12 -11.88 -6.55
N SER A 334 17.60 -12.36 -5.40
CA SER A 334 17.56 -13.79 -5.06
C SER A 334 16.13 -14.35 -4.96
N ILE A 335 15.16 -13.56 -4.49
CA ILE A 335 13.74 -13.93 -4.47
C ILE A 335 13.20 -14.06 -5.90
N ALA A 336 13.52 -13.11 -6.78
CA ALA A 336 13.08 -13.14 -8.17
C ALA A 336 13.67 -14.32 -8.96
N GLU A 337 14.90 -14.71 -8.65
CA GLU A 337 15.56 -15.89 -9.24
C GLU A 337 15.09 -17.22 -8.64
N GLY A 338 14.35 -17.19 -7.53
CA GLY A 338 13.92 -18.40 -6.83
C GLY A 338 15.02 -19.06 -5.98
N THR A 339 16.13 -18.38 -5.72
CA THR A 339 17.31 -18.92 -5.02
C THR A 339 17.36 -18.55 -3.53
N ALA A 340 16.49 -17.64 -3.09
CA ALA A 340 16.40 -17.23 -1.69
C ALA A 340 16.00 -18.41 -0.79
N THR A 341 16.82 -18.70 0.22
CA THR A 341 16.56 -19.80 1.17
C THR A 341 16.16 -19.32 2.56
N HIS A 342 16.68 -18.16 2.98
CA HIS A 342 16.49 -17.59 4.30
C HIS A 342 16.00 -16.14 4.23
N ILE A 343 15.30 -15.70 5.26
CA ILE A 343 14.78 -14.34 5.37
C ILE A 343 14.75 -13.86 6.81
N GLU A 344 14.94 -12.56 7.02
CA GLU A 344 14.71 -11.88 8.29
C GLU A 344 13.27 -11.40 8.43
N TYR A 345 12.77 -11.30 9.65
CA TYR A 345 11.41 -10.81 9.91
C TYR A 345 11.15 -9.41 9.33
N GLY A 346 12.13 -8.50 9.42
CA GLY A 346 12.02 -7.13 8.90
C GLY A 346 11.92 -7.04 7.36
N ASP A 347 12.24 -8.12 6.65
CA ASP A 347 12.24 -8.18 5.18
C ASP A 347 11.05 -8.97 4.61
N LEU A 348 10.13 -9.46 5.45
CA LEU A 348 8.95 -10.22 5.01
C LEU A 348 8.11 -9.48 3.96
N TRP A 349 8.08 -8.14 3.99
CA TRP A 349 7.40 -7.36 2.97
C TRP A 349 7.96 -7.57 1.55
N HIS A 350 9.24 -7.91 1.41
CA HIS A 350 9.86 -8.19 0.11
C HIS A 350 9.54 -9.59 -0.43
N LEU A 351 9.05 -10.50 0.43
CA LEU A 351 8.74 -11.88 0.07
C LEU A 351 7.40 -12.02 -0.65
N PHE A 352 6.45 -11.13 -0.36
CA PHE A 352 5.09 -11.21 -0.86
C PHE A 352 4.79 -10.10 -1.86
N ASP A 353 4.02 -10.44 -2.88
CA ASP A 353 3.44 -9.48 -3.83
C ASP A 353 1.98 -9.83 -4.11
N HIS A 354 1.22 -8.87 -4.59
CA HIS A 354 -0.18 -9.06 -4.95
C HIS A 354 -0.31 -10.07 -6.10
N GLY A 355 -1.20 -11.05 -5.95
CA GLY A 355 -1.40 -12.10 -6.96
C GLY A 355 -0.38 -13.25 -6.89
N LEU A 356 0.60 -13.20 -5.99
CA LEU A 356 1.58 -14.27 -5.80
C LEU A 356 0.91 -15.56 -5.32
N ILE A 357 1.37 -16.71 -5.82
CA ILE A 357 0.89 -18.02 -5.38
C ILE A 357 1.76 -18.49 -4.20
N VAL A 358 1.11 -18.78 -3.08
CA VAL A 358 1.72 -19.23 -1.84
C VAL A 358 1.18 -20.59 -1.42
N VAL A 359 1.97 -21.31 -0.62
CA VAL A 359 1.59 -22.60 -0.02
C VAL A 359 1.68 -22.52 1.49
N ASP A 360 0.84 -23.32 2.14
CA ASP A 360 0.84 -23.50 3.59
C ASP A 360 1.87 -24.57 3.96
N GLN A 361 2.73 -24.27 4.93
CA GLN A 361 3.73 -25.21 5.42
C GLN A 361 3.11 -26.49 6.00
N SER A 362 1.95 -26.37 6.65
CA SER A 362 1.27 -27.50 7.31
C SER A 362 0.57 -28.42 6.31
N SER A 363 0.27 -27.93 5.11
CA SER A 363 -0.53 -28.62 4.12
C SER A 363 -0.10 -28.24 2.72
N GLU A 364 0.84 -29.02 2.17
CA GLU A 364 1.24 -28.94 0.75
C GLU A 364 0.12 -29.44 -0.21
N MET A 365 -1.12 -29.57 0.26
CA MET A 365 -2.26 -29.99 -0.56
C MET A 365 -2.97 -28.82 -1.23
N ARG A 366 -2.68 -27.57 -0.82
CA ARG A 366 -3.39 -26.38 -1.28
C ARG A 366 -2.43 -25.25 -1.59
N ALA A 367 -2.84 -24.43 -2.56
CA ALA A 367 -2.20 -23.18 -2.87
C ALA A 367 -3.22 -22.04 -2.81
N TYR A 368 -2.71 -20.85 -2.48
CA TYR A 368 -3.50 -19.65 -2.27
C TYR A 368 -2.92 -18.51 -3.06
N ARG A 369 -3.75 -17.55 -3.46
CA ARG A 369 -3.33 -16.32 -4.12
C ARG A 369 -3.36 -15.16 -3.14
N VAL A 370 -2.25 -14.46 -3.00
CA VAL A 370 -2.12 -13.30 -2.09
C VAL A 370 -2.98 -12.13 -2.60
N ILE A 371 -3.77 -11.54 -1.70
CA ILE A 371 -4.54 -10.31 -1.97
C ILE A 371 -3.90 -9.11 -1.29
N SER A 372 -3.60 -9.24 0.00
CA SER A 372 -3.05 -8.14 0.79
C SER A 372 -2.20 -8.68 1.92
N PHE A 373 -1.25 -7.89 2.37
CA PHE A 373 -0.36 -8.25 3.47
C PHE A 373 0.05 -6.98 4.21
N THR A 374 0.18 -7.10 5.53
CA THR A 374 0.44 -5.96 6.41
C THR A 374 1.15 -6.42 7.69
N GLY A 375 1.66 -5.47 8.46
CA GLY A 375 2.46 -5.72 9.65
C GLY A 375 3.95 -5.78 9.36
N GLY A 376 4.66 -6.54 10.20
CA GLY A 376 6.09 -6.76 10.06
C GLY A 376 6.96 -5.71 10.77
N ARG A 377 6.37 -4.87 11.62
CA ARG A 377 7.09 -3.89 12.43
C ARG A 377 6.69 -3.98 13.89
N GLU A 378 7.55 -3.46 14.74
CA GLU A 378 7.15 -3.19 16.12
C GLU A 378 6.32 -1.90 16.17
N PRO A 379 5.21 -1.88 16.95
CA PRO A 379 4.51 -0.64 17.26
C PRO A 379 5.47 0.41 17.81
N LEU A 380 5.45 1.62 17.23
CA LEU A 380 6.27 2.76 17.67
C LEU A 380 5.68 3.44 18.92
N ILE A 381 4.40 3.20 19.19
CA ILE A 381 3.67 3.68 20.35
C ILE A 381 2.81 2.56 20.93
N ASP A 382 2.58 2.60 22.23
CA ASP A 382 1.72 1.62 22.89
C ASP A 382 0.23 1.83 22.56
N MET A 383 -0.21 3.10 22.53
CA MET A 383 -1.61 3.48 22.34
C MET A 383 -1.77 4.72 21.46
N MET A 384 -2.80 4.68 20.60
CA MET A 384 -3.28 5.83 19.82
C MET A 384 -4.07 6.79 20.74
N GLN A 385 -3.88 8.10 20.56
CA GLN A 385 -4.58 9.13 21.34
C GLN A 385 -6.05 9.28 20.93
N SER A 386 -6.36 9.16 19.64
CA SER A 386 -7.72 9.25 19.10
C SER A 386 -8.40 7.87 19.10
N GLU A 387 -9.65 7.80 19.54
CA GLU A 387 -10.49 6.58 19.48
C GLU A 387 -10.79 6.17 18.03
N GLU A 388 -11.02 7.14 17.15
CA GLU A 388 -11.33 6.91 15.73
C GLU A 388 -10.15 6.28 14.97
N ASP A 389 -8.93 6.52 15.47
CA ASP A 389 -7.70 5.98 14.91
C ASP A 389 -7.27 4.65 15.51
N ARG A 390 -8.01 4.12 16.50
CA ARG A 390 -7.67 2.81 17.08
C ARG A 390 -7.89 1.72 16.05
N THR A 391 -6.82 0.99 15.77
CA THR A 391 -6.84 -0.21 14.94
C THR A 391 -6.55 -1.42 15.82
N PRO A 392 -7.15 -2.61 15.54
CA PRO A 392 -6.84 -3.81 16.28
C PRO A 392 -5.34 -4.09 16.26
N ALA A 393 -4.79 -4.50 17.40
CA ALA A 393 -3.39 -4.88 17.48
C ALA A 393 -3.12 -6.04 16.52
N LEU A 394 -2.09 -5.89 15.69
CA LEU A 394 -1.62 -6.97 14.83
C LEU A 394 -0.49 -7.71 15.53
N ASP A 395 -0.64 -9.03 15.67
CA ASP A 395 0.43 -9.90 16.14
C ASP A 395 1.18 -10.45 14.92
N GLY A 396 2.38 -9.94 14.66
CA GLY A 396 3.23 -10.44 13.59
C GLY A 396 2.98 -9.81 12.21
N PHE A 397 3.22 -10.60 11.17
CA PHE A 397 3.01 -10.23 9.77
C PHE A 397 1.83 -11.02 9.21
N ALA A 398 0.78 -10.34 8.78
CA ALA A 398 -0.44 -10.97 8.27
C ALA A 398 -0.48 -10.98 6.75
N VAL A 399 -0.86 -12.12 6.19
CA VAL A 399 -1.05 -12.34 4.75
C VAL A 399 -2.48 -12.82 4.53
N ASN A 400 -3.28 -12.00 3.84
CA ASN A 400 -4.61 -12.37 3.39
C ASN A 400 -4.51 -12.96 1.98
N CYS A 401 -5.04 -14.17 1.83
CA CYS A 401 -5.02 -14.91 0.58
C CYS A 401 -6.42 -15.39 0.20
N ILE A 402 -6.64 -15.69 -1.06
CA ILE A 402 -7.84 -16.38 -1.54
C ILE A 402 -7.52 -17.75 -2.12
N SER A 403 -8.42 -18.69 -1.89
CA SER A 403 -8.57 -19.90 -2.69
C SER A 403 -9.94 -19.90 -3.37
N LEU A 404 -10.13 -20.79 -4.34
CA LEU A 404 -11.46 -21.07 -4.87
C LEU A 404 -12.05 -22.28 -4.15
N ALA A 405 -13.34 -22.20 -3.83
CA ALA A 405 -14.13 -23.29 -3.27
C ALA A 405 -15.38 -23.50 -4.14
N PHE A 406 -15.90 -24.71 -4.21
CA PHE A 406 -17.12 -24.99 -4.96
C PHE A 406 -18.33 -24.97 -4.01
N ASN A 407 -19.37 -24.22 -4.36
CA ASN A 407 -20.55 -24.05 -3.51
C ASN A 407 -21.75 -24.94 -3.89
N GLY A 408 -21.51 -25.91 -4.79
CA GLY A 408 -22.53 -26.81 -5.35
C GLY A 408 -23.02 -26.38 -6.73
N SER A 409 -22.65 -25.19 -7.18
CA SER A 409 -23.02 -24.68 -8.51
C SER A 409 -21.86 -23.90 -9.14
N ASP A 410 -21.26 -23.00 -8.38
CA ASP A 410 -20.20 -22.10 -8.83
C ASP A 410 -18.94 -22.21 -7.98
N TYR A 411 -17.82 -21.80 -8.59
CA TYR A 411 -16.58 -21.55 -7.90
C TYR A 411 -16.60 -20.18 -7.25
N VAL A 412 -16.54 -20.14 -5.93
CA VAL A 412 -16.61 -18.93 -5.10
C VAL A 412 -15.27 -18.68 -4.40
N PRO A 413 -14.91 -17.40 -4.17
CA PRO A 413 -13.69 -17.07 -3.43
C PRO A 413 -13.85 -17.43 -1.96
N ARG A 414 -12.80 -17.99 -1.37
CA ARG A 414 -12.68 -18.24 0.06
C ARG A 414 -11.46 -17.50 0.60
N LEU A 415 -11.70 -16.57 1.52
CA LEU A 415 -10.64 -15.81 2.18
C LEU A 415 -9.93 -16.68 3.23
N HIS A 416 -8.61 -16.59 3.27
CA HIS A 416 -7.74 -17.22 4.26
C HIS A 416 -6.81 -16.15 4.83
N ARG A 417 -6.55 -16.21 6.13
CA ARG A 417 -5.62 -15.32 6.82
C ARG A 417 -4.51 -16.15 7.45
N PHE A 418 -3.29 -15.89 7.03
CA PHE A 418 -2.08 -16.45 7.63
C PHE A 418 -1.37 -15.38 8.43
N THR A 419 -0.79 -15.79 9.56
CA THR A 419 0.00 -14.91 10.42
C THR A 419 1.37 -15.53 10.63
N ILE A 420 2.41 -14.76 10.37
CA ILE A 420 3.80 -15.11 10.65
C ILE A 420 4.19 -14.37 11.93
N SER A 421 4.30 -15.11 13.03
CA SER A 421 4.74 -14.55 14.31
C SER A 421 6.15 -14.00 14.21
N LYS A 422 6.43 -12.96 15.01
CA LYS A 422 7.75 -12.34 15.07
C LYS A 422 8.84 -13.36 15.41
N PHE A 423 9.98 -13.25 14.75
CA PHE A 423 11.17 -14.04 15.05
C PHE A 423 12.44 -13.19 14.94
N GLY A 424 13.45 -13.55 15.73
CA GLY A 424 14.78 -12.94 15.64
C GLY A 424 15.68 -13.72 14.68
N GLY A 425 16.63 -13.01 14.07
CA GLY A 425 17.58 -13.58 13.12
C GLY A 425 16.94 -14.01 11.80
N GLN A 426 17.65 -14.89 11.09
CA GLN A 426 17.20 -15.44 9.80
C GLN A 426 16.47 -16.78 10.01
N LYS A 427 15.39 -16.99 9.26
CA LYS A 427 14.68 -18.27 9.19
C LYS A 427 14.61 -18.81 7.76
N PRO A 428 14.61 -20.14 7.58
CA PRO A 428 14.31 -20.74 6.28
C PRO A 428 12.93 -20.31 5.80
N ILE A 429 12.81 -19.90 4.52
CA ILE A 429 11.54 -19.42 3.95
C ILE A 429 10.48 -20.53 3.97
N SER A 430 10.87 -21.79 3.76
CA SER A 430 9.98 -22.95 3.83
C SER A 430 9.47 -23.27 5.24
N SER A 431 10.05 -22.67 6.28
CA SER A 431 9.61 -22.83 7.67
C SER A 431 8.58 -21.79 8.12
N LEU A 432 8.23 -20.84 7.25
CA LEU A 432 7.19 -19.85 7.51
C LEU A 432 5.81 -20.49 7.33
N ALA A 433 4.83 -20.05 8.12
CA ALA A 433 3.45 -20.57 8.05
C ALA A 433 2.86 -20.52 6.62
N VAL A 434 3.25 -19.50 5.84
CA VAL A 434 2.91 -19.35 4.44
C VAL A 434 4.10 -18.77 3.69
N TYR A 435 4.38 -19.27 2.49
CA TYR A 435 5.50 -18.77 1.68
C TYR A 435 5.29 -18.99 0.17
N PRO A 436 6.03 -18.27 -0.70
CA PRO A 436 5.87 -18.37 -2.15
C PRO A 436 6.18 -19.77 -2.68
N LEU A 437 5.30 -20.31 -3.53
CA LEU A 437 5.47 -21.62 -4.17
C LEU A 437 6.78 -21.71 -4.99
N ALA A 438 7.21 -20.59 -5.57
CA ALA A 438 8.45 -20.52 -6.36
C ALA A 438 9.71 -20.80 -5.53
N LEU A 439 9.66 -20.59 -4.22
CA LEU A 439 10.76 -20.83 -3.28
C LEU A 439 10.63 -22.18 -2.56
N HIS A 440 9.68 -23.01 -2.98
CA HIS A 440 9.51 -24.35 -2.44
C HIS A 440 10.61 -25.28 -2.97
N PRO A 441 11.25 -26.11 -2.11
CA PRO A 441 12.33 -27.01 -2.54
C PRO A 441 11.95 -27.93 -3.71
N SER A 442 10.69 -28.37 -3.76
CA SER A 442 10.09 -29.18 -4.82
C SER A 442 8.96 -28.45 -5.57
N GLY A 443 9.08 -27.13 -5.75
CA GLY A 443 8.00 -26.26 -6.23
C GLY A 443 7.36 -26.67 -7.56
N GLU A 444 8.15 -27.13 -8.54
CA GLU A 444 7.62 -27.60 -9.82
C GLU A 444 6.82 -28.91 -9.70
N VAL A 445 7.31 -29.85 -8.89
CA VAL A 445 6.59 -31.11 -8.63
C VAL A 445 5.28 -30.82 -7.90
N LEU A 446 5.35 -29.98 -6.87
CA LEU A 446 4.20 -29.56 -6.10
C LEU A 446 3.17 -28.83 -6.97
N ARG A 447 3.61 -27.90 -7.82
CA ARG A 447 2.76 -27.21 -8.80
C ARG A 447 2.02 -28.20 -9.70
N ASN A 448 2.74 -29.18 -10.26
CA ASN A 448 2.15 -30.19 -11.13
C ASN A 448 1.11 -31.05 -10.40
N ASN A 449 1.39 -31.45 -9.16
CA ASN A 449 0.44 -32.20 -8.33
C ASN A 449 -0.82 -31.38 -8.04
N LEU A 450 -0.68 -30.12 -7.64
CA LEU A 450 -1.80 -29.21 -7.40
C LEU A 450 -2.65 -29.00 -8.67
N GLN A 451 -2.01 -28.87 -9.83
CA GLN A 451 -2.73 -28.76 -11.11
C GLN A 451 -3.47 -30.05 -11.48
N GLN A 452 -2.89 -31.22 -11.25
CA GLN A 452 -3.56 -32.50 -11.47
C GLN A 452 -4.76 -32.68 -10.52
N HIS A 453 -4.60 -32.31 -9.25
CA HIS A 453 -5.70 -32.30 -8.29
C HIS A 453 -6.82 -31.35 -8.71
N ALA A 454 -6.47 -30.14 -9.18
CA ALA A 454 -7.46 -29.18 -9.67
C ALA A 454 -8.23 -29.71 -10.89
N LYS A 455 -7.56 -30.36 -11.85
CA LYS A 455 -8.22 -31.00 -13.01
C LYS A 455 -9.21 -32.08 -12.57
N ARG A 456 -8.78 -32.99 -11.68
CA ARG A 456 -9.67 -34.01 -11.11
C ARG A 456 -10.87 -33.40 -10.41
N PHE A 457 -10.65 -32.33 -9.65
CA PHE A 457 -11.74 -31.64 -8.96
C PHE A 457 -12.73 -30.98 -9.92
N LEU A 458 -12.23 -30.38 -11.02
CA LEU A 458 -13.08 -29.84 -12.10
C LEU A 458 -13.90 -30.95 -12.78
N ASP A 459 -13.29 -32.10 -13.04
CA ASP A 459 -13.99 -33.24 -13.66
C ASP A 459 -15.13 -33.75 -12.75
N ILE A 460 -14.91 -33.79 -11.43
CA ILE A 460 -15.90 -34.22 -10.44
C ILE A 460 -17.07 -33.24 -10.31
N THR A 461 -16.79 -31.94 -10.41
CA THR A 461 -17.77 -30.85 -10.15
C THR A 461 -18.42 -30.28 -11.41
N SER A 462 -17.91 -30.59 -12.60
CA SER A 462 -18.51 -30.15 -13.87
C SER A 462 -19.92 -30.71 -14.11
N PRO A 463 -20.22 -31.99 -13.85
CA PRO A 463 -21.60 -32.48 -13.90
C PRO A 463 -22.33 -32.20 -12.58
N PRO A 464 -23.69 -32.16 -12.58
CA PRO A 464 -24.47 -31.94 -11.36
C PRO A 464 -24.27 -33.04 -10.31
N PHE A 465 -24.02 -34.26 -10.77
CA PHE A 465 -23.59 -35.41 -9.97
C PHE A 465 -22.67 -36.28 -10.83
N SER A 466 -21.72 -36.94 -10.20
CA SER A 466 -20.73 -37.78 -10.90
C SER A 466 -20.61 -39.16 -10.25
N HIS A 467 -20.49 -40.18 -11.09
CA HIS A 467 -20.28 -41.56 -10.66
C HIS A 467 -18.80 -41.92 -10.78
N TYR A 468 -18.18 -42.34 -9.68
CA TYR A 468 -16.80 -42.80 -9.66
C TYR A 468 -16.70 -44.15 -8.97
N VAL A 469 -15.78 -44.99 -9.43
CA VAL A 469 -15.33 -46.14 -8.64
C VAL A 469 -14.19 -45.65 -7.77
N MET A 470 -14.34 -45.74 -6.46
CA MET A 470 -13.36 -45.26 -5.49
C MET A 470 -12.96 -46.39 -4.56
N THR A 471 -11.66 -46.45 -4.25
CA THR A 471 -11.09 -47.40 -3.30
C THR A 471 -10.31 -46.61 -2.25
N GLY A 472 -10.60 -46.82 -0.97
CA GLY A 472 -9.94 -46.12 0.14
C GLY A 472 -10.79 -46.02 1.40
N LYS A 473 -10.30 -45.33 2.42
CA LYS A 473 -11.02 -45.11 3.68
C LYS A 473 -11.81 -43.81 3.65
N THR A 474 -13.02 -43.83 4.22
CA THR A 474 -13.77 -42.59 4.49
C THR A 474 -13.09 -41.76 5.58
N LEU A 475 -13.36 -40.45 5.58
CA LEU A 475 -12.85 -39.50 6.58
C LEU A 475 -13.70 -39.48 7.86
N ASP A 476 -14.81 -40.22 7.89
CA ASP A 476 -15.74 -40.26 9.01
C ASP A 476 -15.10 -41.00 10.21
N GLU A 477 -15.57 -40.70 11.42
CA GLU A 477 -15.21 -41.48 12.60
C GLU A 477 -16.45 -42.27 13.09
N PRO A 478 -16.44 -43.62 13.04
CA PRO A 478 -15.35 -44.50 12.59
C PRO A 478 -15.17 -44.54 11.07
N SER A 479 -13.94 -44.71 10.61
CA SER A 479 -13.62 -44.77 9.17
C SER A 479 -14.05 -46.10 8.57
N HIS A 480 -14.61 -46.07 7.36
CA HIS A 480 -15.01 -47.28 6.63
C HIS A 480 -14.14 -47.49 5.39
N ASP A 481 -13.76 -48.74 5.11
CA ASP A 481 -13.13 -49.09 3.83
C ASP A 481 -14.20 -49.11 2.73
N VAL A 482 -13.95 -48.36 1.67
CA VAL A 482 -14.77 -48.26 0.47
C VAL A 482 -14.01 -48.92 -0.66
N ASP A 483 -14.67 -49.84 -1.35
CA ASP A 483 -14.24 -50.37 -2.65
C ASP A 483 -15.50 -50.57 -3.50
N ALA A 484 -16.06 -49.44 -3.95
CA ALA A 484 -17.40 -49.41 -4.55
C ALA A 484 -17.58 -48.23 -5.50
N GLN A 485 -18.70 -48.28 -6.25
CA GLN A 485 -19.18 -47.13 -6.99
C GLN A 485 -19.79 -46.12 -6.03
N VAL A 486 -19.24 -44.91 -6.02
CA VAL A 486 -19.67 -43.76 -5.22
C VAL A 486 -20.31 -42.73 -6.15
N ILE A 487 -21.37 -42.10 -5.66
CA ILE A 487 -21.99 -40.94 -6.30
C ILE A 487 -21.52 -39.71 -5.53
N VAL A 488 -20.88 -38.77 -6.24
CA VAL A 488 -20.51 -37.48 -5.70
C VAL A 488 -21.57 -36.48 -6.11
N ASP A 489 -22.38 -36.06 -5.14
CA ASP A 489 -23.40 -35.01 -5.30
C ASP A 489 -23.20 -33.94 -4.22
N MET A 490 -22.47 -32.89 -4.58
CA MET A 490 -22.18 -31.79 -3.65
C MET A 490 -23.42 -30.94 -3.37
N ALA A 491 -24.38 -30.87 -4.29
CA ALA A 491 -25.60 -30.10 -4.09
C ALA A 491 -26.49 -30.72 -3.00
N VAL A 492 -26.66 -32.05 -3.03
CA VAL A 492 -27.35 -32.79 -1.97
C VAL A 492 -26.60 -32.66 -0.64
N ALA A 493 -25.27 -32.74 -0.65
CA ALA A 493 -24.45 -32.57 0.55
C ALA A 493 -24.68 -31.19 1.19
N PHE A 494 -24.62 -30.10 0.42
CA PHE A 494 -24.84 -28.74 0.93
C PHE A 494 -26.29 -28.46 1.34
N ASN A 495 -27.28 -29.10 0.72
CA ASN A 495 -28.68 -28.99 1.14
C ASN A 495 -28.95 -29.76 2.44
N THR A 496 -28.21 -30.84 2.69
CA THR A 496 -28.32 -31.64 3.91
C THR A 496 -27.57 -30.97 5.07
N VAL A 497 -26.37 -30.46 4.80
CA VAL A 497 -25.53 -29.78 5.79
C VAL A 497 -25.16 -28.40 5.25
N GLY A 498 -26.04 -27.42 5.51
CA GLY A 498 -25.88 -26.04 5.03
C GLY A 498 -24.56 -25.38 5.45
N GLU A 499 -24.01 -25.76 6.60
CA GLU A 499 -22.74 -25.25 7.12
C GLU A 499 -21.52 -25.59 6.25
N TRP A 500 -21.61 -26.64 5.42
CA TRP A 500 -20.53 -27.02 4.51
C TRP A 500 -20.45 -26.08 3.29
N ARG A 501 -21.51 -25.34 3.01
CA ARG A 501 -21.57 -24.46 1.84
C ARG A 501 -20.67 -23.24 2.06
N PRO A 502 -19.65 -23.01 1.22
CA PRO A 502 -18.79 -21.85 1.33
C PRO A 502 -19.59 -20.54 1.16
N SER A 503 -19.26 -19.52 1.95
CA SER A 503 -19.81 -18.18 1.76
C SER A 503 -19.40 -17.61 0.40
N THR A 504 -20.32 -16.91 -0.26
CA THR A 504 -20.12 -16.39 -1.63
C THR A 504 -19.47 -15.00 -1.67
N LYS A 505 -19.41 -14.29 -0.54
CA LYS A 505 -19.00 -12.88 -0.50
C LYS A 505 -17.70 -12.72 0.29
N VAL A 506 -16.76 -11.99 -0.30
CA VAL A 506 -15.56 -11.47 0.36
C VAL A 506 -15.57 -9.97 0.17
N GLU A 507 -15.57 -9.22 1.27
CA GLU A 507 -15.57 -7.76 1.26
C GLU A 507 -14.20 -7.21 1.67
N ILE A 508 -13.95 -5.94 1.34
CA ILE A 508 -12.69 -5.25 1.72
C ILE A 508 -12.57 -5.14 3.25
N SER A 509 -13.70 -5.04 3.95
CA SER A 509 -13.81 -5.04 5.41
C SER A 509 -13.28 -6.32 6.08
N ASP A 510 -13.29 -7.45 5.36
CA ASP A 510 -12.79 -8.74 5.84
C ASP A 510 -11.26 -8.83 5.81
N LEU A 511 -10.59 -7.93 5.07
CA LEU A 511 -9.15 -7.90 4.97
C LEU A 511 -8.52 -7.37 6.26
N THR A 512 -7.39 -7.96 6.64
CA THR A 512 -6.62 -7.49 7.81
C THR A 512 -6.21 -6.03 7.62
N LYS A 513 -6.65 -5.17 8.54
CA LYS A 513 -6.31 -3.74 8.55
C LYS A 513 -4.88 -3.52 9.06
N PRO A 514 -4.14 -2.53 8.53
CA PRO A 514 -2.83 -2.18 9.07
C PRO A 514 -2.94 -1.59 10.48
N ASP A 515 -2.00 -1.94 11.35
CA ASP A 515 -1.88 -1.34 12.67
C ASP A 515 -1.21 0.04 12.54
N LYS A 516 -1.97 1.11 12.79
CA LYS A 516 -1.47 2.48 12.67
C LYS A 516 -0.30 2.76 13.61
N ARG A 517 -0.16 2.03 14.72
CA ARG A 517 0.91 2.23 15.70
C ARG A 517 2.29 1.87 15.15
N GLU A 518 2.36 1.00 14.14
CA GLU A 518 3.64 0.65 13.47
C GLU A 518 4.23 1.80 12.65
N THR A 519 3.40 2.77 12.24
CA THR A 519 3.81 3.89 11.39
C THR A 519 3.65 5.24 12.06
N PHE A 520 2.89 5.32 13.16
CA PHE A 520 2.64 6.57 13.86
C PHE A 520 3.91 7.09 14.56
N LEU A 521 4.39 8.23 14.11
CA LEU A 521 5.46 8.97 14.76
C LEU A 521 4.84 10.10 15.58
N ARG A 522 5.18 10.14 16.87
CA ARG A 522 4.73 11.26 17.72
C ARG A 522 5.35 12.56 17.22
N SER A 523 4.51 13.56 16.99
CA SER A 523 4.97 14.94 16.81
C SER A 523 5.78 15.36 18.02
N PHE A 524 6.92 16.04 17.79
CA PHE A 524 7.71 16.61 18.88
C PHE A 524 6.83 17.58 19.67
N CYS A 525 6.78 17.42 20.98
CA CYS A 525 6.07 18.30 21.90
C CYS A 525 7.09 18.93 22.85
N LYS A 526 7.06 20.25 22.98
CA LYS A 526 7.99 21.02 23.83
C LYS A 526 7.73 20.85 25.34
N HIS A 527 6.60 20.27 25.71
CA HIS A 527 6.23 20.05 27.10
C HIS A 527 6.97 18.84 27.68
N TYR A 528 8.21 19.04 28.11
CA TYR A 528 8.90 18.14 29.04
C TYR A 528 9.76 18.90 30.02
#